data_AF-A0A1G1C0L4-F1
#
_entry.id   AF-A0A1G1C0L4-F1
#
_cell.length_a   1.000
_cell.length_b   1.000
_cell.length_c   1.000
_cell.angle_alpha   90.00
_cell.angle_beta   90.00
_cell.angle_gamma   90.00
#
_symmetry.space_group_name_H-M   'P 1'
#
loop_
_entity.id
_entity.type
_entity.pdbx_description
1 polymer ?
#
loop_
_entity_poly.entity_id
_entity_poly.type
_entity_poly.pdbx_seq_one_letter_code
_entity_poly.pdbx_strand_id
1 'polypeptide(L)'
;MDAFKEHLLDAPRCWIEDGQIDRDARIHAATYPGMMGLYQRLSPGYYDLVISDESHRGIYNRYRAILDHFDALHLGLTATPTDFIDHNTFRLFDCTDDTPTYYYGYEEAVRDRYLVPYRPVHVASTHFQIEGLKPGDLPPEAADAVRRQGADPDDFSFEGTELERRVTNTGTNDAIVREFMDHAIRDNVGMLPAKAIMFAVSHRHALEIYRSFNRLHPDLQGRGFAKIIDSHMERAEETLADFKNSYSVIGVAPGLLRSHSTRHKYLT
;
A
#
# COMPACT_ATOMS: atom_id res chain seq x y z
N MET A 1 -2.72 19.51 6.02
CA MET A 1 -2.70 20.93 6.46
C MET A 1 -4.09 21.49 6.73
N ASP A 2 -5.12 21.07 6.00
CA ASP A 2 -6.46 21.64 6.18
C ASP A 2 -7.08 21.32 7.54
N ALA A 3 -6.82 20.14 8.12
CA ALA A 3 -7.22 19.84 9.50
C ALA A 3 -6.62 20.82 10.53
N PHE A 4 -5.38 21.26 10.34
CA PHE A 4 -4.81 22.30 11.20
C PHE A 4 -5.50 23.65 10.97
N LYS A 5 -6.00 23.94 9.77
CA LYS A 5 -6.75 25.19 9.52
C LYS A 5 -8.04 25.21 10.30
N GLU A 6 -8.72 24.07 10.38
CA GLU A 6 -9.97 23.93 11.14
C GLU A 6 -9.77 24.15 12.65
N HIS A 7 -8.71 23.56 13.22
CA HIS A 7 -8.51 23.55 14.68
C HIS A 7 -7.55 24.62 15.22
N LEU A 8 -6.71 25.21 14.37
CA LEU A 8 -5.73 26.26 14.73
C LEU A 8 -5.82 27.41 13.72
N LEU A 9 -6.93 28.15 13.75
CA LEU A 9 -7.26 29.19 12.77
C LEU A 9 -6.19 30.29 12.68
N ASP A 10 -5.68 30.74 13.83
CA ASP A 10 -4.78 31.89 13.94
C ASP A 10 -3.29 31.54 13.82
N ALA A 11 -2.93 30.27 13.63
CA ALA A 11 -1.54 29.84 13.49
C ALA A 11 -1.11 29.86 12.01
N PRO A 12 -0.18 30.75 11.60
CA PRO A 12 0.38 30.71 10.26
C PRO A 12 1.17 29.40 10.07
N ARG A 13 1.03 28.78 8.89
CA ARG A 13 1.53 27.44 8.62
C ARG A 13 2.15 27.35 7.24
N CYS A 14 3.24 26.62 7.09
CA CYS A 14 3.89 26.43 5.81
C CYS A 14 4.34 24.98 5.60
N TRP A 15 4.45 24.58 4.34
CA TRP A 15 5.25 23.43 3.96
C TRP A 15 6.68 23.89 3.74
N ILE A 16 7.63 23.09 4.22
CA ILE A 16 9.03 23.23 3.90
C ILE A 16 9.27 22.49 2.58
N GLU A 17 9.50 23.28 1.54
CA GLU A 17 9.83 22.82 0.19
C GLU A 17 11.19 23.44 -0.20
N ASP A 18 12.00 22.70 -0.96
CA ASP A 18 13.31 23.14 -1.49
C ASP A 18 14.29 23.71 -0.47
N GLY A 19 14.16 23.28 0.79
CA GLY A 19 15.01 23.75 1.87
C GLY A 19 14.84 25.24 2.17
N GLN A 20 13.68 25.84 1.87
CA GLN A 20 13.31 27.15 2.37
C GLN A 20 12.40 27.03 3.59
N ILE A 21 12.54 27.98 4.52
CA ILE A 21 11.70 28.06 5.72
C ILE A 21 11.11 29.45 5.83
N ASP A 22 9.79 29.52 5.95
CA ASP A 22 9.09 30.74 6.34
C ASP A 22 9.21 30.91 7.85
N ARG A 23 9.87 31.98 8.29
CA ARG A 23 10.09 32.24 9.72
C ARG A 23 8.88 32.87 10.42
N ASP A 24 7.93 33.38 9.66
CA ASP A 24 6.69 33.95 10.20
C ASP A 24 5.64 32.84 10.47
N ALA A 25 5.86 31.64 9.92
CA ALA A 25 5.06 30.46 10.21
C ALA A 25 5.32 29.95 11.64
N ARG A 26 4.24 29.57 12.33
CA ARG A 26 4.29 28.88 13.64
C ARG A 26 4.21 27.36 13.51
N ILE A 27 3.75 26.86 12.37
CA ILE A 27 3.64 25.42 12.11
C ILE A 27 4.34 25.12 10.79
N HIS A 28 5.33 24.24 10.85
CA HIS A 28 6.08 23.78 9.68
C HIS A 28 5.78 22.31 9.46
N ALA A 29 5.34 21.94 8.26
CA ALA A 29 5.32 20.54 7.83
C ALA A 29 6.46 20.28 6.84
N ALA A 30 7.15 19.16 7.02
CA ALA A 30 8.22 18.73 6.15
C ALA A 30 8.19 17.22 5.99
N THR A 31 8.74 16.72 4.88
CA THR A 31 9.15 15.32 4.80
C THR A 31 10.46 15.13 5.55
N TYR A 32 10.75 13.89 5.96
CA TYR A 32 12.01 13.54 6.59
C TYR A 32 13.25 13.97 5.78
N PRO A 33 13.36 13.68 4.47
CA PRO A 33 14.46 14.20 3.65
C PRO A 33 14.52 15.73 3.60
N GLY A 34 13.36 16.39 3.50
CA GLY A 34 13.29 17.85 3.48
C GLY A 34 13.86 18.46 4.76
N MET A 35 13.43 17.97 5.93
CA MET A 35 13.94 18.42 7.23
C MET A 35 15.41 18.05 7.43
N MET A 36 15.84 16.85 7.00
CA MET A 36 17.24 16.44 7.08
C MET A 36 18.17 17.39 6.32
N GLY A 37 17.72 17.95 5.20
CA GLY A 37 18.49 18.93 4.43
C GLY A 37 18.62 20.31 5.09
N LEU A 38 17.86 20.60 6.15
CA LEU A 38 17.80 21.95 6.73
C LEU A 38 18.05 22.07 8.23
N TYR A 39 17.80 21.01 9.01
CA TYR A 39 17.67 21.10 10.47
C TYR A 39 18.87 21.79 11.15
N GLN A 40 20.09 21.54 10.65
CA GLN A 40 21.32 22.13 11.16
C GLN A 40 21.39 23.67 11.04
N ARG A 41 20.58 24.27 10.16
CA ARG A 41 20.50 25.73 9.99
C ARG A 41 19.55 26.38 11.00
N LEU A 42 18.77 25.58 11.72
CA LEU A 42 17.88 26.01 12.78
C LEU A 42 18.58 25.83 14.13
N SER A 43 18.30 26.71 15.09
CA SER A 43 18.81 26.53 16.45
C SER A 43 18.18 25.31 17.11
N PRO A 44 18.86 24.64 18.06
CA PRO A 44 18.28 23.57 18.85
C PRO A 44 16.94 23.93 19.52
N GLY A 45 16.80 25.16 20.02
CA GLY A 45 15.55 25.68 20.60
C GLY A 45 14.61 26.36 19.60
N TYR A 46 14.68 26.03 18.30
CA TYR A 46 13.81 26.66 17.29
C TYR A 46 12.34 26.20 17.39
N TYR A 47 12.12 24.96 17.81
CA TYR A 47 10.79 24.37 17.99
C TYR A 47 10.58 24.00 19.44
N ASP A 48 9.38 24.25 19.96
CA ASP A 48 8.95 23.75 21.29
C ASP A 48 8.37 22.33 21.21
N LEU A 49 7.89 21.92 20.02
CA LEU A 49 7.25 20.64 19.76
C LEU A 49 7.61 20.11 18.37
N VAL A 50 8.04 18.84 18.30
CA VAL A 50 8.31 18.09 17.08
C VAL A 50 7.37 16.89 17.01
N ILE A 51 6.56 16.81 15.96
CA ILE A 51 5.62 15.71 15.72
C ILE A 51 6.17 14.82 14.61
N SER A 52 6.37 13.54 14.93
CA SER A 52 6.84 12.50 14.02
C SER A 52 5.68 11.59 13.62
N ASP A 53 5.16 11.76 12.40
CA ASP A 53 4.06 10.93 11.88
C ASP A 53 4.57 9.66 11.19
N GLU A 54 3.94 8.52 11.45
CA GLU A 54 4.15 7.22 10.76
C GLU A 54 5.61 6.76 10.67
N SER A 55 6.36 7.07 11.72
CA SER A 55 7.80 6.90 11.73
C SER A 55 8.12 5.56 12.36
N HIS A 56 8.59 4.59 11.60
CA HIS A 56 8.98 3.29 12.13
C HIS A 56 10.49 3.23 12.36
N ARG A 57 10.99 2.16 12.98
CA ARG A 57 12.41 1.99 13.34
C ARG A 57 13.41 2.38 12.25
N GLY A 58 13.17 1.98 11.00
CA GLY A 58 14.05 2.28 9.87
C GLY A 58 14.18 3.76 9.57
N ILE A 59 13.09 4.51 9.74
CA ILE A 59 13.06 5.97 9.61
C ILE A 59 13.78 6.60 10.80
N TYR A 60 13.48 6.19 12.04
CA TYR A 60 14.14 6.77 13.20
C TYR A 60 15.65 6.58 13.20
N ASN A 61 16.16 5.40 12.85
CA ASN A 61 17.60 5.18 12.78
C ASN A 61 18.30 6.09 11.75
N ARG A 62 17.63 6.39 10.63
CA ARG A 62 18.18 7.26 9.58
C ARG A 62 18.06 8.74 9.93
N TYR A 63 16.97 9.13 10.59
CA TYR A 63 16.60 10.53 10.81
C TYR A 63 16.75 10.99 12.25
N ARG A 64 17.33 10.16 13.12
CA ARG A 64 17.57 10.45 14.55
C ARG A 64 18.24 11.80 14.79
N ALA A 65 19.18 12.19 13.93
CA ALA A 65 19.88 13.46 14.03
C ALA A 65 18.95 14.68 14.05
N ILE A 66 17.77 14.60 13.44
CA ILE A 66 16.76 15.66 13.51
C ILE A 66 16.19 15.76 14.92
N LEU A 67 15.84 14.62 15.51
CA LEU A 67 15.22 14.55 16.84
C LEU A 67 16.24 14.92 17.93
N ASP A 68 17.47 14.43 17.81
CA ASP A 68 18.57 14.74 18.74
C ASP A 68 19.01 16.23 18.66
N HIS A 69 18.72 16.93 17.56
CA HIS A 69 19.12 18.33 17.38
C HIS A 69 18.18 19.31 18.07
N PHE A 70 16.87 19.03 18.11
CA PHE A 70 15.89 19.96 18.69
C PHE A 70 15.63 19.63 20.17
N ASP A 71 15.88 20.62 21.03
CA ASP A 71 15.52 20.59 22.45
C ASP A 71 14.05 20.97 22.59
N ALA A 72 13.19 19.99 22.30
CA ALA A 72 11.75 20.15 22.12
C ALA A 72 11.00 18.98 22.75
N LEU A 73 9.69 19.14 22.96
CA LEU A 73 8.81 17.99 23.19
C LEU A 73 8.75 17.16 21.90
N HIS A 74 8.87 15.84 22.00
CA HIS A 74 8.79 14.93 20.86
C HIS A 74 7.52 14.09 20.96
N LEU A 75 6.68 14.12 19.92
CA LEU A 75 5.43 13.35 19.85
C LEU A 75 5.47 12.41 18.64
N GLY A 76 5.47 11.10 18.89
CA GLY A 76 5.35 10.07 17.85
C GLY A 76 3.90 9.67 17.62
N LEU A 77 3.47 9.62 16.36
CA LEU A 77 2.15 9.13 15.95
C LEU A 77 2.31 7.85 15.12
N THR A 78 1.51 6.84 15.43
CA THR A 78 1.51 5.56 14.70
C THR A 78 0.15 4.87 14.74
N ALA A 79 -0.28 4.34 13.60
CA ALA A 79 -1.44 3.45 13.52
C ALA A 79 -1.13 2.00 13.88
N THR A 80 0.16 1.63 13.97
CA THR A 80 0.62 0.26 14.18
C THR A 80 1.57 0.23 15.39
N PRO A 81 1.03 0.22 16.61
CA PRO A 81 1.85 0.23 17.82
C PRO A 81 2.74 -1.02 17.87
N THR A 82 2.30 -2.17 17.34
CA THR A 82 3.06 -3.42 17.30
C THR A 82 4.35 -3.35 16.48
N ASP A 83 4.35 -2.64 15.35
CA ASP A 83 5.57 -2.37 14.56
C ASP A 83 6.47 -1.30 15.24
N PHE A 84 5.91 -0.61 16.24
CA PHE A 84 6.59 0.30 17.18
C PHE A 84 7.12 -0.39 18.44
N ILE A 85 6.72 -1.65 18.72
CA ILE A 85 7.19 -2.48 19.86
C ILE A 85 8.61 -2.99 19.59
N ASP A 86 9.52 -2.05 19.42
CA ASP A 86 10.93 -2.26 19.71
C ASP A 86 11.24 -1.32 20.88
N HIS A 87 11.79 -1.88 21.97
CA HIS A 87 12.18 -1.14 23.18
C HIS A 87 12.92 0.17 22.89
N ASN A 88 13.67 0.24 21.79
CA ASN A 88 14.44 1.42 21.43
C ASN A 88 13.59 2.58 20.89
N THR A 89 12.44 2.31 20.28
CA THR A 89 11.58 3.35 19.69
C THR A 89 10.73 4.03 20.76
N PHE A 90 10.14 3.26 21.68
CA PHE A 90 9.38 3.84 22.80
C PHE A 90 10.26 4.68 23.72
N ARG A 91 11.49 4.24 23.99
CA ARG A 91 12.48 5.03 24.75
C ARG A 91 12.85 6.36 24.10
N LEU A 92 12.78 6.47 22.77
CA LEU A 92 13.03 7.75 22.09
C LEU A 92 11.99 8.81 22.42
N PHE A 93 10.78 8.39 22.82
CA PHE A 93 9.67 9.24 23.22
C PHE A 93 9.40 9.17 24.73
N ASP A 94 10.39 8.74 25.52
CA ASP A 94 10.30 8.56 26.98
C ASP A 94 9.17 7.63 27.45
N CYS A 95 8.69 6.74 26.57
CA CYS A 95 7.76 5.67 26.93
C CYS A 95 8.57 4.51 27.54
N THR A 96 8.62 4.44 28.86
CA THR A 96 9.50 3.52 29.62
C THR A 96 8.99 2.08 29.73
N ASP A 97 7.68 1.86 29.58
CA ASP A 97 7.02 0.56 29.73
C ASP A 97 6.64 -0.10 28.38
N ASP A 98 7.19 0.37 27.26
CA ASP A 98 6.82 -0.03 25.88
C ASP A 98 5.33 0.13 25.55
N THR A 99 4.64 0.98 26.30
CA THR A 99 3.24 1.34 26.08
C THR A 99 3.15 2.78 25.60
N PRO A 100 2.27 3.08 24.63
CA PRO A 100 2.03 4.46 24.23
C PRO A 100 1.34 5.24 25.36
N THR A 101 1.64 6.54 25.47
CA THR A 101 0.99 7.45 26.42
C THR A 101 -0.54 7.51 26.22
N TYR A 102 -1.00 7.30 24.98
CA TYR A 102 -2.41 7.20 24.63
C TYR A 102 -2.62 6.20 23.51
N TYR A 103 -3.70 5.43 23.59
CA TYR A 103 -4.08 4.45 22.58
C TYR A 103 -5.55 4.64 22.20
N TYR A 104 -5.79 4.90 20.92
CA TYR A 104 -7.14 5.00 20.35
C TYR A 104 -7.33 3.82 19.39
N GLY A 105 -8.04 2.81 19.87
CA GLY A 105 -8.17 1.52 19.18
C GLY A 105 -9.18 1.53 18.04
N TYR A 106 -9.12 0.48 17.21
CA TYR A 106 -10.05 0.29 16.10
C TYR A 106 -11.51 0.18 16.58
N GLU A 107 -11.78 -0.62 17.61
CA GLU A 107 -13.11 -0.87 18.13
C GLU A 107 -13.77 0.41 18.65
N GLU A 108 -12.97 1.25 19.31
CA GLU A 108 -13.39 2.54 19.81
C GLU A 108 -13.65 3.54 18.67
N ALA A 109 -12.76 3.62 17.68
CA ALA A 109 -12.97 4.45 16.49
C ALA A 109 -14.22 4.08 15.68
N VAL A 110 -14.55 2.78 15.61
CA VAL A 110 -15.81 2.30 15.01
C VAL A 110 -17.02 2.71 15.85
N ARG A 111 -16.95 2.54 17.17
CA ARG A 111 -18.03 2.92 18.10
C ARG A 111 -18.35 4.41 18.02
N ASP A 112 -17.32 5.24 17.95
CA ASP A 112 -17.43 6.70 17.87
C ASP A 112 -17.77 7.19 16.44
N ARG A 113 -17.92 6.26 15.48
CA ARG A 113 -18.27 6.51 14.08
C ARG A 113 -17.23 7.31 13.28
N TYR A 114 -15.98 7.26 13.70
CA TYR A 114 -14.85 7.78 12.92
C TYR A 114 -14.33 6.75 11.90
N LEU A 115 -14.53 5.45 12.15
CA LEU A 115 -14.20 4.38 11.21
C LEU A 115 -15.42 3.53 10.83
N VAL A 116 -15.36 2.98 9.61
CA VAL A 116 -16.33 2.00 9.11
C VAL A 116 -15.90 0.60 9.55
N PRO A 117 -16.84 -0.23 10.08
CA PRO A 117 -16.52 -1.61 10.44
C PRO A 117 -16.13 -2.44 9.19
N TYR A 118 -15.06 -3.23 9.29
CA TYR A 118 -14.70 -4.19 8.25
C TYR A 118 -15.66 -5.38 8.28
N ARG A 119 -15.89 -6.00 7.13
CA ARG A 119 -16.62 -7.28 7.04
C ARG A 119 -15.64 -8.44 7.23
N PRO A 120 -16.07 -9.57 7.83
CA PRO A 120 -15.22 -10.75 7.96
C PRO A 120 -14.51 -11.08 6.66
N VAL A 121 -13.22 -11.37 6.76
CA VAL A 121 -12.37 -11.66 5.61
C VAL A 121 -12.88 -12.93 4.94
N HIS A 122 -13.20 -12.86 3.65
CA HIS A 122 -13.38 -14.06 2.84
C HIS A 122 -12.03 -14.74 2.72
N VAL A 123 -11.90 -15.91 3.33
CA VAL A 123 -10.70 -16.73 3.19
C VAL A 123 -10.78 -17.40 1.84
N ALA A 124 -9.81 -17.09 0.98
CA ALA A 124 -9.77 -17.64 -0.36
C ALA A 124 -9.79 -19.17 -0.30
N SER A 125 -10.75 -19.77 -1.02
CA SER A 125 -10.93 -21.22 -1.11
C SER A 125 -10.02 -21.84 -2.16
N THR A 126 -9.31 -21.01 -2.93
CA THR A 126 -8.17 -21.40 -3.75
C THR A 126 -7.05 -21.95 -2.85
N HIS A 127 -7.22 -23.19 -2.40
CA HIS A 127 -6.17 -23.97 -1.76
C HIS A 127 -5.16 -24.37 -2.82
N PHE A 128 -4.06 -23.63 -2.89
CA PHE A 128 -2.92 -24.01 -3.73
C PHE A 128 -2.19 -25.18 -3.08
N GLN A 129 -2.66 -26.40 -3.35
CA GLN A 129 -1.74 -27.52 -3.39
C GLN A 129 -0.87 -27.29 -4.63
N ILE A 130 0.44 -27.16 -4.43
CA ILE A 130 1.41 -27.25 -5.53
C ILE A 130 1.42 -28.74 -5.97
N GLU A 131 0.33 -29.23 -6.54
CA GLU A 131 0.33 -30.47 -7.30
C GLU A 131 0.84 -30.11 -8.69
N GLY A 132 1.94 -30.76 -9.10
CA GLY A 132 2.57 -30.53 -10.39
C GLY A 132 1.58 -30.70 -11.54
N LEU A 133 1.83 -30.01 -12.66
CA LEU A 133 0.98 -30.14 -13.85
C LEU A 133 1.03 -31.61 -14.32
N LYS A 134 -0.13 -32.28 -14.34
CA LYS A 134 -0.23 -33.60 -14.96
C LYS A 134 -0.20 -33.44 -16.48
N PRO A 135 0.31 -34.45 -17.22
CA PRO A 135 0.18 -34.47 -18.67
C PRO A 135 -1.31 -34.31 -19.05
N GLY A 136 -1.62 -33.29 -19.87
CA GLY A 136 -2.99 -32.93 -20.29
C GLY A 136 -3.61 -31.67 -19.66
N ASP A 137 -3.05 -31.12 -18.57
CA ASP A 137 -3.62 -29.95 -17.86
C ASP A 137 -3.15 -28.58 -18.40
N LEU A 138 -2.52 -28.55 -19.58
CA LEU A 138 -1.96 -27.32 -20.15
C LEU A 138 -3.07 -26.38 -20.67
N PRO A 139 -3.01 -25.06 -20.35
CA PRO A 139 -3.85 -24.07 -21.02
C PRO A 139 -3.66 -24.13 -22.54
N PRO A 140 -4.70 -23.85 -23.35
CA PRO A 140 -4.64 -23.97 -24.82
C PRO A 140 -3.45 -23.22 -25.46
N GLU A 141 -3.10 -22.05 -24.92
CA GLU A 141 -1.97 -21.24 -25.39
C GLU A 141 -0.60 -21.91 -25.17
N ALA A 142 -0.46 -22.66 -24.06
CA ALA A 142 0.77 -23.39 -23.74
C ALA A 142 0.86 -24.70 -24.53
N ALA A 143 -0.25 -25.41 -24.69
CA ALA A 143 -0.34 -26.60 -25.52
C ALA A 143 0.03 -26.31 -26.99
N ASP A 144 -0.43 -25.17 -27.53
CA ASP A 144 -0.08 -24.74 -28.88
C ASP A 144 1.40 -24.36 -29.04
N ALA A 145 2.03 -23.80 -28.00
CA ALA A 145 3.46 -23.51 -28.02
C ALA A 145 4.30 -24.80 -28.07
N VAL A 146 3.90 -25.84 -27.33
CA VAL A 146 4.55 -27.16 -27.32
C VAL A 146 4.37 -27.86 -28.67
N ARG A 147 3.16 -27.84 -29.23
CA ARG A 147 2.87 -28.40 -30.57
C ARG A 147 3.68 -27.74 -31.68
N ARG A 148 3.89 -26.42 -31.64
CA ARG A 148 4.74 -25.71 -32.62
C ARG A 148 6.21 -26.12 -32.55
N GLN A 149 6.66 -26.67 -31.43
CA GLN A 149 8.02 -27.20 -31.28
C GLN A 149 8.13 -28.67 -31.71
N GLY A 150 7.05 -29.27 -32.25
CA GLY A 150 7.04 -30.66 -32.73
C GLY A 150 6.95 -31.70 -31.61
N ALA A 151 6.54 -31.28 -30.41
CA ALA A 151 6.38 -32.12 -29.22
C ALA A 151 4.89 -32.38 -28.94
N ASP A 152 4.55 -33.59 -28.47
CA ASP A 152 3.21 -33.90 -27.96
C ASP A 152 3.09 -33.37 -26.52
N PRO A 153 2.13 -32.47 -26.21
CA PRO A 153 1.92 -31.96 -24.86
C PRO A 153 1.69 -33.04 -23.79
N ASP A 154 1.22 -34.22 -24.20
CA ASP A 154 0.88 -35.32 -23.29
C ASP A 154 2.09 -36.23 -22.96
N ASP A 155 3.22 -36.08 -23.68
CA ASP A 155 4.43 -36.91 -23.48
C ASP A 155 5.48 -36.26 -22.56
N PHE A 156 5.27 -35.01 -22.13
CA PHE A 156 6.24 -34.28 -21.32
C PHE A 156 5.79 -34.15 -19.86
N SER A 157 6.55 -34.75 -18.93
CA SER A 157 6.48 -34.36 -17.52
C SER A 157 7.25 -33.04 -17.35
N PHE A 158 6.53 -31.98 -17.03
CA PHE A 158 7.09 -30.64 -16.86
C PHE A 158 7.47 -30.32 -15.40
N GLU A 159 7.45 -31.32 -14.52
CA GLU A 159 7.76 -31.18 -13.09
C GLU A 159 9.12 -30.49 -12.86
N GLY A 160 9.09 -29.34 -12.18
CA GLY A 160 10.23 -28.50 -11.84
C GLY A 160 10.70 -27.54 -12.94
N THR A 161 10.10 -27.54 -14.13
CA THR A 161 10.54 -26.68 -15.25
C THR A 161 10.08 -25.23 -15.11
N GLU A 162 10.79 -24.29 -15.76
CA GLU A 162 10.36 -22.88 -15.82
C GLU A 162 9.00 -22.71 -16.52
N LEU A 163 8.66 -23.61 -17.45
CA LEU A 163 7.37 -23.63 -18.13
C LEU A 163 6.24 -24.03 -17.18
N GLU A 164 6.43 -25.07 -16.37
CA GLU A 164 5.46 -25.44 -15.32
C GLU A 164 5.28 -24.28 -14.34
N ARG A 165 6.34 -23.70 -13.80
CA ARG A 165 6.22 -22.53 -12.91
C ARG A 165 5.42 -21.39 -13.54
N ARG A 166 5.65 -21.11 -14.83
CA ARG A 166 4.95 -20.05 -15.55
C ARG A 166 3.47 -20.40 -15.80
N VAL A 167 3.17 -21.64 -16.15
CA VAL A 167 1.81 -22.14 -16.39
C VAL A 167 1.03 -22.21 -15.08
N THR A 168 1.62 -22.78 -14.02
CA THR A 168 1.04 -22.83 -12.67
C THR A 168 0.79 -21.42 -12.13
N ASN A 169 1.72 -20.47 -12.30
CA ASN A 169 1.51 -19.08 -11.91
C ASN A 169 0.39 -18.40 -12.72
N THR A 170 0.27 -18.70 -14.01
CA THR A 170 -0.80 -18.14 -14.87
C THR A 170 -2.16 -18.70 -14.49
N GLY A 171 -2.28 -20.02 -14.28
CA GLY A 171 -3.51 -20.67 -13.81
C GLY A 171 -3.91 -20.20 -12.41
N THR A 172 -2.93 -19.99 -11.53
CA THR A 172 -3.11 -19.44 -10.18
C THR A 172 -3.69 -18.02 -10.23
N ASN A 173 -3.11 -17.12 -11.02
CA ASN A 173 -3.60 -15.76 -11.14
C ASN A 173 -5.02 -15.72 -11.73
N ASP A 174 -5.32 -16.60 -12.69
CA ASP A 174 -6.66 -16.71 -13.26
C ASP A 174 -7.68 -17.21 -12.23
N ALA A 175 -7.30 -18.14 -11.36
CA ALA A 175 -8.16 -18.60 -10.27
C ALA A 175 -8.43 -17.48 -9.25
N ILE A 176 -7.40 -16.71 -8.87
CA ILE A 176 -7.53 -15.54 -7.97
C ILE A 176 -8.50 -14.51 -8.57
N VAL A 177 -8.35 -14.19 -9.86
CA VAL A 177 -9.23 -13.23 -10.54
C VAL A 177 -10.68 -13.71 -10.57
N ARG A 178 -10.92 -14.99 -10.88
CA ARG A 178 -12.28 -15.56 -10.89
C ARG A 178 -12.89 -15.52 -9.51
N GLU A 179 -12.18 -16.00 -8.50
CA GLU A 179 -12.67 -16.00 -7.12
C GLU A 179 -12.97 -14.57 -6.64
N PHE A 180 -12.12 -13.60 -6.99
CA PHE A 180 -12.40 -12.20 -6.73
C PHE A 180 -13.70 -11.74 -7.39
N MET A 181 -13.92 -12.03 -8.68
CA MET A 181 -15.11 -11.58 -9.39
C MET A 181 -16.40 -12.24 -8.89
N ASP A 182 -16.31 -13.47 -8.38
CA ASP A 182 -17.45 -14.21 -7.83
C ASP A 182 -17.87 -13.69 -6.45
N HIS A 183 -16.88 -13.33 -5.61
CA HIS A 183 -17.10 -12.98 -4.20
C HIS A 183 -16.93 -11.49 -3.87
N ALA A 184 -16.48 -10.67 -4.82
CA ALA A 184 -16.33 -9.23 -4.59
C ALA A 184 -17.65 -8.58 -4.19
N ILE A 185 -17.56 -7.62 -3.27
CA ILE A 185 -18.66 -6.71 -2.98
C ILE A 185 -18.97 -5.98 -4.28
N ARG A 186 -20.25 -5.95 -4.67
CA ARG A 186 -20.70 -5.30 -5.90
C ARG A 186 -21.02 -3.82 -5.67
N ASP A 187 -21.04 -3.06 -6.75
CA ASP A 187 -21.48 -1.67 -6.77
C ASP A 187 -22.96 -1.51 -6.39
N ASN A 188 -23.44 -0.27 -6.34
CA ASN A 188 -24.82 0.06 -5.99
C ASN A 188 -25.87 -0.48 -6.97
N VAL A 189 -25.47 -0.86 -8.18
CA VAL A 189 -26.34 -1.47 -9.20
C VAL A 189 -26.25 -3.01 -9.17
N GLY A 190 -25.29 -3.57 -8.43
CA GLY A 190 -25.12 -5.01 -8.26
C GLY A 190 -24.52 -5.71 -9.48
N MET A 191 -23.96 -4.97 -10.44
CA MET A 191 -23.45 -5.55 -11.69
C MET A 191 -21.94 -5.75 -11.65
N LEU A 192 -21.19 -4.73 -11.26
CA LEU A 192 -19.72 -4.74 -11.26
C LEU A 192 -19.18 -4.86 -9.84
N PRO A 193 -17.95 -5.37 -9.67
CA PRO A 193 -17.29 -5.29 -8.37
C PRO A 193 -17.08 -3.81 -7.98
N ALA A 194 -17.25 -3.52 -6.70
CA ALA A 194 -16.92 -2.24 -6.11
C ALA A 194 -15.41 -1.98 -6.21
N LYS A 195 -15.02 -0.73 -5.97
CA LYS A 195 -13.61 -0.30 -5.95
C LYS A 195 -12.78 -1.22 -5.04
N ALA A 196 -11.68 -1.75 -5.56
CA ALA A 196 -10.83 -2.69 -4.85
C ALA A 196 -9.34 -2.45 -5.13
N ILE A 197 -8.49 -2.90 -4.20
CA ILE A 197 -7.04 -2.93 -4.39
C ILE A 197 -6.58 -4.39 -4.21
N MET A 198 -5.87 -4.91 -5.21
CA MET A 198 -5.21 -6.22 -5.17
C MET A 198 -3.73 -6.01 -4.84
N PHE A 199 -3.30 -6.54 -3.69
CA PHE A 199 -1.91 -6.49 -3.25
C PHE A 199 -1.15 -7.71 -3.75
N ALA A 200 -0.31 -7.50 -4.77
CA ALA A 200 0.56 -8.52 -5.32
C ALA A 200 1.89 -8.58 -4.58
N VAL A 201 2.56 -9.74 -4.54
CA VAL A 201 3.86 -9.88 -3.86
C VAL A 201 5.01 -9.08 -4.48
N SER A 202 4.90 -8.71 -5.76
CA SER A 202 5.93 -7.97 -6.51
C SER A 202 5.33 -7.24 -7.71
N HIS A 203 6.08 -6.33 -8.33
CA HIS A 203 5.66 -5.65 -9.56
C HIS A 203 5.33 -6.66 -10.67
N ARG A 204 6.17 -7.68 -10.83
CA ARG A 204 5.95 -8.74 -11.82
C ARG A 204 4.64 -9.48 -11.56
N HIS A 205 4.35 -9.80 -10.31
CA HIS A 205 3.08 -10.45 -9.94
C HIS A 205 1.88 -9.52 -10.20
N ALA A 206 2.00 -8.22 -9.92
CA ALA A 206 0.96 -7.24 -10.23
C ALA A 206 0.66 -7.19 -11.74
N LEU A 207 1.69 -7.20 -12.58
CA LEU A 207 1.54 -7.29 -14.04
C LEU A 207 0.85 -8.58 -14.48
N GLU A 208 1.18 -9.70 -13.86
CA GLU A 208 0.57 -11.00 -14.19
C GLU A 208 -0.91 -11.06 -13.79
N ILE A 209 -1.28 -10.58 -12.60
CA ILE A 209 -2.69 -10.43 -12.18
C ILE A 209 -3.44 -9.48 -13.11
N TYR A 210 -2.86 -8.33 -13.45
CA TYR A 210 -3.47 -7.37 -14.38
C TYR A 210 -3.73 -7.98 -15.77
N ARG A 211 -2.76 -8.75 -16.29
CA ARG A 211 -2.90 -9.45 -17.57
C ARG A 211 -3.97 -10.54 -17.50
N SER A 212 -3.97 -11.31 -16.42
CA SER A 212 -4.99 -12.32 -16.13
C SER A 212 -6.39 -11.71 -16.11
N PHE A 213 -6.58 -10.61 -15.37
CA PHE A 213 -7.83 -9.89 -15.28
C PHE A 213 -8.35 -9.46 -16.66
N ASN A 214 -7.50 -8.82 -17.46
CA ASN A 214 -7.88 -8.33 -18.78
C ASN A 214 -8.15 -9.45 -19.79
N ARG A 215 -7.43 -10.58 -19.69
CA ARG A 215 -7.67 -11.75 -20.55
C ARG A 215 -9.01 -12.42 -20.22
N LEU A 216 -9.36 -12.51 -18.94
CA LEU A 216 -10.62 -13.11 -18.48
C LEU A 216 -11.83 -12.18 -18.66
N HIS A 217 -11.62 -10.87 -18.64
CA HIS A 217 -12.67 -9.86 -18.78
C HIS A 217 -12.34 -8.79 -19.85
N PRO A 218 -12.30 -9.16 -21.16
CA PRO A 218 -11.97 -8.23 -22.24
C PRO A 218 -12.96 -7.05 -22.35
N ASP A 219 -14.22 -7.26 -21.95
CA ASP A 219 -15.27 -6.25 -21.91
C ASP A 219 -15.00 -5.16 -20.86
N LEU A 220 -14.39 -5.53 -19.73
CA LEU A 220 -13.96 -4.61 -18.68
C LEU A 220 -12.63 -3.95 -19.01
N GLN A 221 -11.74 -4.64 -19.73
CA GLN A 221 -10.48 -4.07 -20.23
C GLN A 221 -10.74 -2.84 -21.10
N GLY A 222 -11.70 -2.91 -22.04
CA GLY A 222 -12.06 -1.78 -22.90
C GLY A 222 -12.53 -0.53 -22.15
N ARG A 223 -12.93 -0.69 -20.88
CA ARG A 223 -13.38 0.38 -19.98
C ARG A 223 -12.29 0.88 -19.02
N GLY A 224 -11.08 0.30 -19.08
CA GLY A 224 -9.99 0.66 -18.18
C GLY A 224 -10.23 0.25 -16.73
N PHE A 225 -10.95 -0.86 -16.51
CA PHE A 225 -11.46 -1.25 -15.20
C PHE A 225 -10.37 -1.73 -14.22
N ALA A 226 -9.25 -2.23 -14.73
CA ALA A 226 -8.07 -2.52 -13.92
C ALA A 226 -6.95 -1.53 -14.27
N LYS A 227 -6.20 -1.08 -13.26
CA LYS A 227 -5.01 -0.23 -13.43
C LYS A 227 -3.90 -0.75 -12.51
N ILE A 228 -2.66 -0.68 -12.98
CA ILE A 228 -1.50 -0.93 -12.12
C ILE A 228 -1.19 0.35 -11.36
N ILE A 229 -0.96 0.22 -10.05
CA ILE A 229 -0.58 1.32 -9.16
C ILE A 229 0.79 0.97 -8.58
N ASP A 230 1.85 1.48 -9.19
CA ASP A 230 3.23 1.17 -8.83
C ASP A 230 4.11 2.43 -8.91
N SER A 231 5.06 2.58 -7.98
CA SER A 231 6.05 3.66 -7.96
C SER A 231 6.96 3.68 -9.19
N HIS A 232 7.06 2.57 -9.92
CA HIS A 232 7.81 2.50 -11.18
C HIS A 232 7.06 3.11 -12.37
N MET A 233 5.79 3.50 -12.19
CA MET A 233 5.02 4.12 -13.27
C MET A 233 5.23 5.64 -13.27
N GLU A 234 5.53 6.18 -14.44
CA GLU A 234 5.77 7.62 -14.68
C GLU A 234 4.59 8.50 -14.22
N ARG A 235 3.37 7.94 -14.18
CA ARG A 235 2.12 8.62 -13.79
C ARG A 235 1.47 7.99 -12.54
N ALA A 236 2.27 7.50 -11.59
CA ALA A 236 1.76 6.85 -10.38
C ALA A 236 0.82 7.77 -9.57
N GLU A 237 1.18 9.05 -9.41
CA GLU A 237 0.38 10.01 -8.65
C GLU A 237 -0.97 10.31 -9.31
N GLU A 238 -0.96 10.50 -10.63
CA GLU A 238 -2.19 10.73 -11.40
C GLU A 238 -3.09 9.49 -11.41
N THR A 239 -2.51 8.31 -11.57
CA THR A 239 -3.25 7.04 -11.50
C THR A 239 -3.90 6.84 -10.13
N LEU A 240 -3.21 7.23 -9.06
CA LEU A 240 -3.76 7.20 -7.71
C LEU A 240 -4.86 8.25 -7.52
N ALA A 241 -4.71 9.45 -8.09
CA ALA A 241 -5.74 10.48 -8.07
C ALA A 241 -7.00 10.04 -8.83
N ASP A 242 -6.84 9.45 -10.01
CA ASP A 242 -7.91 8.84 -10.78
C ASP A 242 -8.61 7.75 -9.98
N PHE A 243 -7.85 6.86 -9.33
CA PHE A 243 -8.41 5.79 -8.51
C PHE A 243 -9.29 6.31 -7.37
N LYS A 244 -8.90 7.43 -6.74
CA LYS A 244 -9.72 8.07 -5.70
C LYS A 244 -11.06 8.55 -6.25
N ASN A 245 -11.05 9.16 -7.43
CA ASN A 245 -12.23 9.81 -8.01
C ASN A 245 -13.10 8.89 -8.88
N SER A 246 -12.60 7.71 -9.26
CA SER A 246 -13.33 6.74 -10.09
C SER A 246 -14.22 5.83 -9.26
N TYR A 247 -15.38 5.44 -9.78
CA TYR A 247 -16.35 4.61 -9.03
C TYR A 247 -16.07 3.11 -9.09
N SER A 248 -15.35 2.63 -10.11
CA SER A 248 -15.17 1.18 -10.35
C SER A 248 -13.83 0.90 -11.03
N VAL A 249 -12.75 1.00 -10.26
CA VAL A 249 -11.40 0.64 -10.73
C VAL A 249 -10.80 -0.35 -9.74
N ILE A 250 -10.12 -1.37 -10.26
CA ILE A 250 -9.28 -2.29 -9.49
C ILE A 250 -7.83 -1.81 -9.62
N GLY A 251 -7.25 -1.40 -8.50
CA GLY A 251 -5.82 -1.08 -8.43
C GLY A 251 -5.02 -2.35 -8.16
N VAL A 252 -4.05 -2.69 -9.01
CA VAL A 252 -3.11 -3.78 -8.74
C VAL A 252 -1.76 -3.20 -8.36
N ALA A 253 -1.31 -3.43 -7.13
CA ALA A 253 -0.09 -2.84 -6.59
C ALA A 253 0.87 -3.92 -6.09
N PRO A 254 2.20 -3.79 -6.26
CA PRO A 254 3.15 -4.60 -5.49
C PRO A 254 2.99 -4.34 -3.98
N GLY A 255 3.43 -5.30 -3.17
CA GLY A 255 3.06 -5.46 -1.76
C GLY A 255 3.07 -4.18 -0.95
N LEU A 256 2.10 -4.11 -0.02
CA LEU A 256 1.68 -3.02 0.86
C LEU A 256 2.16 -1.63 0.42
N LEU A 257 1.22 -0.74 0.09
CA LEU A 257 1.42 0.71 -0.01
C LEU A 257 1.95 1.30 1.33
N ARG A 258 3.12 0.86 1.80
CA ARG A 258 3.88 1.39 2.93
C ARG A 258 4.74 2.50 2.34
N SER A 259 4.39 3.74 2.68
CA SER A 259 5.25 4.94 2.65
C SER A 259 5.17 5.95 1.50
N HIS A 260 4.31 5.80 0.48
CA HIS A 260 4.01 6.93 -0.44
C HIS A 260 2.60 7.50 -0.32
N SER A 261 1.75 6.90 0.52
CA SER A 261 0.47 7.51 0.93
C SER A 261 0.57 8.17 2.31
N THR A 262 1.57 9.04 2.51
CA THR A 262 1.57 9.97 3.65
C THR A 262 0.61 11.14 3.43
N ARG A 263 -0.01 11.25 2.25
CA ARG A 263 -1.02 12.29 1.99
C ARG A 263 -2.47 11.84 2.10
N HIS A 264 -2.80 10.55 1.95
CA HIS A 264 -4.22 10.14 1.85
C HIS A 264 -4.46 8.72 2.36
N LYS A 265 -4.53 8.56 3.68
CA LYS A 265 -4.83 7.30 4.38
C LYS A 265 -6.33 7.00 4.55
N TYR A 266 -7.19 7.52 3.67
CA TYR A 266 -8.61 7.18 3.67
C TYR A 266 -9.00 6.71 2.27
N LEU A 267 -8.98 5.40 2.09
CA LEU A 267 -9.57 4.69 0.95
C LEU A 267 -10.57 3.69 1.52
N THR A 268 -11.73 4.22 1.87
CA THR A 268 -13.03 3.56 2.01
C THR A 268 -14.07 4.60 1.70
#